data_AF-A0A350PDZ6-F1
#
_entry.id   AF-A0A350PDZ6-F1
#
_cell.length_a   1.000
_cell.length_b   1.000
_cell.length_c   1.000
_cell.angle_alpha   90.00
_cell.angle_beta   90.00
_cell.angle_gamma   90.00
#
_symmetry.space_group_name_H-M   'P 1'
#
loop_
_entity.id
_entity.type
_entity.pdbx_description
1 polymer ?
#
loop_
_entity_poly.entity_id
_entity_poly.type
_entity_poly.pdbx_seq_one_letter_code
_entity_poly.pdbx_strand_id
1 'polypeptide(L)'
;MKLLLENWREYINEEEWEPSGDKIMFPAKYLFSHMGEYRTEKYWTDFKKLSEEEKIEWAKKVKFDEPIQVTVFADGSFGHGDGHHRAMAGKILDIDVPIIITRNKVKEKSEDLWETYLSRIRQGNHPKELNPEQYNMKSIEQMGWDSQESTKEG
;
A
#
# COMPACT_ATOMS: atom_id res chain seq x y z
N MET A 1 42.23 10.49 19.27
CA MET A 1 41.09 9.56 19.47
C MET A 1 40.08 9.99 20.53
N LYS A 2 40.45 10.71 21.61
CA LYS A 2 39.45 11.19 22.59
C LYS A 2 38.49 12.27 22.05
N LEU A 3 38.99 13.24 21.28
CA LEU A 3 38.19 14.37 20.78
C LEU A 3 37.07 14.00 19.79
N LEU A 4 37.18 12.87 19.07
CA LEU A 4 36.11 12.42 18.15
C LEU A 4 34.92 11.77 18.88
N LEU A 5 35.11 11.29 20.11
CA LEU A 5 34.05 10.67 20.93
C LEU A 5 33.26 11.70 21.77
N GLU A 6 33.74 12.93 21.89
CA GLU A 6 33.07 13.96 22.70
C GLU A 6 32.13 14.84 21.85
N ASN A 7 32.38 14.95 20.54
CA ASN A 7 31.60 15.82 19.64
C ASN A 7 30.80 15.07 18.56
N TRP A 8 30.75 13.73 18.56
CA TRP A 8 30.03 12.97 17.50
C TRP A 8 28.54 13.30 17.43
N ARG A 9 27.92 13.74 18.54
CA ARG A 9 26.52 14.18 18.58
C ARG A 9 26.24 15.43 17.75
N GLU A 10 27.23 16.30 17.55
CA GLU A 10 27.09 17.50 16.70
C GLU A 10 27.15 17.17 15.19
N TYR A 11 27.62 15.97 14.84
CA TYR A 11 27.74 15.51 13.45
C TYR A 11 26.60 14.61 12.99
N ILE A 12 25.74 14.16 13.90
CA ILE A 12 24.47 13.54 13.53
C ILE A 12 23.47 14.67 13.36
N ASN A 13 23.47 15.26 12.16
CA ASN A 13 22.28 15.95 11.68
C ASN A 13 21.26 14.83 11.45
N GLU A 14 20.51 14.50 12.50
CA GLU A 14 19.44 13.52 12.53
C GLU A 14 18.28 14.12 11.70
N GLU A 15 18.50 14.30 10.40
CA GLU A 15 17.40 14.53 9.46
C GLU A 15 16.50 13.30 9.60
N GLU A 16 15.31 13.51 10.16
CA GLU A 16 14.28 12.47 10.23
C GLU A 16 14.10 11.91 8.82
N TRP A 17 14.43 10.63 8.64
CA TRP A 17 14.30 10.00 7.34
C TRP A 17 12.82 9.99 6.94
N GLU A 18 12.48 10.75 5.91
CA GLU A 18 11.15 10.72 5.31
C GLU A 18 11.14 9.83 4.05
N PRO A 19 10.17 8.90 3.93
CA PRO A 19 10.00 8.17 2.69
C PRO A 19 9.60 9.14 1.56
N SER A 20 10.29 9.07 0.41
CA SER A 20 10.16 10.02 -0.71
C SER A 20 9.17 9.58 -1.81
N GLY A 21 8.25 8.67 -1.48
CA GLY A 21 7.32 8.05 -2.43
C GLY A 21 6.05 8.86 -2.74
N ASP A 22 5.27 8.38 -3.70
CA ASP A 22 3.97 8.97 -4.04
C ASP A 22 2.97 8.73 -2.89
N LYS A 23 2.42 9.80 -2.31
CA LYS A 23 1.42 9.73 -1.23
C LYS A 23 0.00 9.74 -1.80
N ILE A 24 -0.82 8.75 -1.45
CA ILE A 24 -2.22 8.68 -1.88
C ILE A 24 -3.12 8.13 -0.77
N MET A 25 -4.41 8.47 -0.79
CA MET A 25 -5.44 7.73 -0.07
C MET A 25 -5.78 6.47 -0.87
N PHE A 26 -5.81 5.32 -0.20
CA PHE A 26 -5.97 4.04 -0.88
C PHE A 26 -6.86 3.07 -0.08
N PRO A 27 -7.78 2.35 -0.74
CA PRO A 27 -8.68 1.40 -0.08
C PRO A 27 -7.89 0.28 0.60
N ALA A 28 -7.97 0.22 1.94
CA ALA A 28 -7.17 -0.70 2.75
C ALA A 28 -7.44 -2.18 2.43
N LYS A 29 -8.65 -2.51 1.95
CA LYS A 29 -9.04 -3.85 1.50
C LYS A 29 -8.12 -4.45 0.44
N TYR A 30 -7.43 -3.62 -0.34
CA TYR A 30 -6.51 -4.07 -1.39
C TYR A 30 -5.06 -4.19 -0.94
N LEU A 31 -4.73 -3.77 0.28
CA LEU A 31 -3.38 -3.92 0.84
C LEU A 31 -3.15 -5.37 1.30
N PHE A 32 -1.96 -5.92 1.12
CA PHE A 32 -1.57 -7.20 1.73
C PHE A 32 -0.24 -7.08 2.47
N SER A 33 -0.04 -7.89 3.52
CA SER A 33 1.26 -7.98 4.19
C SER A 33 2.15 -8.95 3.41
N HIS A 34 3.32 -8.49 2.99
CA HIS A 34 4.32 -9.33 2.31
C HIS A 34 5.41 -9.86 3.25
N MET A 35 5.37 -9.50 4.53
CA MET A 35 6.32 -9.95 5.55
C MET A 35 5.79 -11.12 6.40
N GLY A 36 4.50 -11.45 6.25
CA GLY A 36 3.91 -12.65 6.87
C GLY A 36 3.54 -12.52 8.35
N GLU A 37 3.70 -11.34 8.96
CA GLU A 37 3.45 -11.10 10.39
C GLU A 37 2.05 -11.54 10.84
N TYR A 38 1.02 -11.30 10.02
CA TYR A 38 -0.35 -11.75 10.29
C TYR A 38 -0.49 -13.28 10.46
N ARG A 39 0.48 -14.05 9.96
CA ARG A 39 0.52 -15.52 10.06
C ARG A 39 1.46 -15.99 11.16
N THR A 40 2.59 -15.32 11.36
CA THR A 40 3.69 -15.81 12.20
C THR A 40 3.67 -15.28 13.62
N GLU A 41 3.07 -14.12 13.86
CA GLU A 41 3.13 -13.49 15.18
C GLU A 41 1.99 -13.92 16.11
N LYS A 42 2.32 -14.05 17.40
CA LYS A 42 1.37 -14.41 18.44
C LYS A 42 0.25 -13.38 18.58
N TYR A 43 0.56 -12.09 18.48
CA TYR A 43 -0.43 -11.01 18.55
C TYR A 43 -1.56 -11.24 17.54
N TRP A 44 -1.21 -11.42 16.26
CA TRP A 44 -2.19 -11.65 15.19
C TRP A 44 -2.91 -12.99 15.31
N THR A 45 -2.26 -14.00 15.88
CA THR A 45 -2.89 -15.29 16.17
C THR A 45 -3.96 -15.17 17.24
N ASP A 46 -3.72 -14.39 18.29
CA ASP A 46 -4.71 -14.14 19.33
C ASP A 46 -5.79 -13.17 18.86
N PHE A 47 -5.43 -12.15 18.06
CA PHE A 47 -6.38 -11.22 17.45
C PHE A 47 -7.45 -11.92 16.60
N LYS A 48 -7.08 -13.00 15.89
CA LYS A 48 -8.02 -13.82 15.10
C LYS A 48 -9.12 -14.48 15.96
N LYS A 49 -8.88 -14.66 17.26
CA LYS A 49 -9.82 -15.29 18.20
C LYS A 49 -10.85 -14.31 18.77
N LEU A 50 -10.62 -13.00 18.61
CA LEU A 50 -11.57 -11.96 19.04
C LEU A 50 -12.86 -12.02 18.23
N SER A 51 -13.96 -11.56 18.82
CA SER A 51 -15.22 -11.36 18.10
C SER A 51 -15.09 -10.23 17.06
N GLU A 52 -16.03 -10.15 16.12
CA GLU A 52 -16.05 -9.06 15.14
C GLU A 52 -16.28 -7.71 15.83
N GLU A 53 -17.12 -7.64 16.86
CA GLU A 53 -17.33 -6.43 17.65
C GLU A 53 -16.04 -5.97 18.34
N GLU A 54 -15.29 -6.90 18.94
CA GLU A 54 -14.00 -6.60 19.57
C GLU A 54 -12.97 -6.08 18.57
N LYS A 55 -12.92 -6.66 17.36
CA LYS A 55 -12.04 -6.20 16.27
C LYS A 55 -12.43 -4.81 15.78
N ILE A 56 -13.71 -4.52 15.64
CA ILE A 56 -14.21 -3.21 15.23
C ILE A 56 -13.85 -2.15 16.28
N GLU A 57 -14.08 -2.44 17.57
CA GLU A 57 -13.75 -1.52 18.66
C GLU A 57 -12.24 -1.31 18.82
N TRP A 58 -11.43 -2.34 18.52
CA TRP A 58 -9.99 -2.17 18.39
C TRP A 58 -9.62 -1.28 17.20
N ALA A 59 -10.20 -1.52 16.02
CA ALA A 59 -9.89 -0.80 14.79
C ALA A 59 -10.19 0.70 14.91
N LYS A 60 -11.31 1.07 15.56
CA LYS A 60 -11.69 2.47 15.83
C LYS A 60 -10.68 3.24 16.67
N LYS A 61 -9.81 2.56 17.43
CA LYS A 61 -8.78 3.18 18.28
C LYS A 61 -7.47 3.41 17.55
N VAL A 62 -7.30 2.82 16.36
CA VAL A 62 -6.08 2.97 15.57
C VAL A 62 -6.07 4.34 14.90
N LYS A 63 -4.95 5.05 15.02
CA LYS A 63 -4.71 6.33 14.34
C LYS A 63 -4.11 6.10 12.96
N PHE A 64 -4.53 6.92 12.01
CA PHE A 64 -4.10 6.86 10.61
C PHE A 64 -3.26 8.07 10.20
N ASP A 65 -2.70 8.78 11.17
CA ASP A 65 -1.98 10.05 10.96
C ASP A 65 -0.69 9.85 10.13
N GLU A 66 -0.10 8.66 10.21
CA GLU A 66 1.08 8.26 9.45
C GLU A 66 0.72 7.33 8.29
N PRO A 67 1.31 7.55 7.09
CA PRO A 67 1.06 6.72 5.95
C PRO A 67 1.66 5.32 6.10
N ILE A 68 1.03 4.34 5.46
CA ILE A 68 1.56 2.99 5.33
C ILE A 68 2.54 2.96 4.15
N GLN A 69 3.78 2.50 4.39
CA GLN A 69 4.75 2.32 3.31
C GLN A 69 4.39 1.07 2.49
N VAL A 70 4.25 1.25 1.18
CA VAL A 70 3.76 0.23 0.26
C VAL A 70 4.71 0.06 -0.93
N THR A 71 4.92 -1.19 -1.33
CA THR A 71 5.48 -1.57 -2.62
C THR A 71 4.36 -1.99 -3.56
N VAL A 72 4.31 -1.41 -4.74
CA VAL A 72 3.49 -1.91 -5.86
C VAL A 72 4.32 -2.95 -6.60
N PHE A 73 3.84 -4.19 -6.59
CA PHE A 73 4.49 -5.32 -7.24
C PHE A 73 4.21 -5.32 -8.75
N ALA A 74 4.96 -6.14 -9.49
CA ALA A 74 4.90 -6.15 -10.94
C ALA A 74 3.55 -6.64 -11.50
N ASP A 75 2.76 -7.31 -10.66
CA ASP A 75 1.38 -7.77 -10.89
C ASP A 75 0.32 -6.72 -10.48
N GLY A 76 0.75 -5.55 -10.01
CA GLY A 76 -0.13 -4.46 -9.55
C GLY A 76 -0.57 -4.58 -8.10
N SER A 77 -0.24 -5.68 -7.41
CA SER A 77 -0.61 -5.83 -6.01
C SER A 77 0.12 -4.82 -5.10
N PHE A 78 -0.58 -4.33 -4.08
CA PHE A 78 -0.08 -3.34 -3.13
C PHE A 78 0.31 -4.03 -1.83
N GLY A 79 1.60 -4.28 -1.63
CA GLY A 79 2.10 -4.96 -0.45
C GLY A 79 2.77 -4.00 0.53
N HIS A 80 2.46 -4.15 1.81
CA HIS A 80 3.12 -3.43 2.90
C HIS A 80 4.00 -4.37 3.73
N GLY A 81 5.14 -3.85 4.18
CA GLY A 81 6.06 -4.56 5.07
C GLY A 81 6.02 -4.03 6.51
N ASP A 82 5.41 -2.87 6.71
CA ASP A 82 5.16 -2.23 8.01
C ASP A 82 3.76 -1.59 7.99
N GLY A 83 3.29 -1.04 9.11
CA GLY A 83 1.97 -0.45 9.24
C GLY A 83 0.84 -1.46 9.40
N HIS A 84 1.14 -2.68 9.90
CA HIS A 84 0.21 -3.80 10.01
C HIS A 84 -1.08 -3.45 10.78
N HIS A 85 -0.98 -2.73 11.90
CA HIS A 85 -2.18 -2.30 12.65
C HIS A 85 -3.06 -1.35 11.83
N ARG A 86 -2.45 -0.37 11.14
CA ARG A 86 -3.17 0.59 10.29
C ARG A 86 -3.84 -0.12 9.11
N ALA A 87 -3.09 -0.97 8.41
CA ALA A 87 -3.63 -1.75 7.29
C ALA A 87 -4.80 -2.64 7.75
N MET A 88 -4.67 -3.36 8.86
CA MET A 88 -5.74 -4.22 9.37
C MET A 88 -6.96 -3.42 9.85
N ALA A 89 -6.74 -2.33 10.60
CA ALA A 89 -7.84 -1.49 11.06
C ALA A 89 -8.61 -0.87 9.88
N GLY A 90 -7.90 -0.38 8.86
CA GLY A 90 -8.52 0.15 7.66
C GLY A 90 -9.36 -0.89 6.92
N LYS A 91 -8.92 -2.16 6.89
CA LYS A 91 -9.67 -3.27 6.32
C LYS A 91 -10.95 -3.59 7.09
N ILE A 92 -10.86 -3.66 8.42
CA ILE A 92 -12.01 -3.96 9.28
C ILE A 92 -13.07 -2.86 9.17
N LEU A 93 -12.63 -1.61 9.05
CA LEU A 93 -13.52 -0.46 8.92
C LEU A 93 -13.97 -0.19 7.47
N ASP A 94 -13.44 -0.93 6.49
CA ASP A 94 -13.65 -0.72 5.04
C ASP A 94 -13.45 0.75 4.60
N ILE A 95 -12.31 1.33 5.00
CA ILE A 95 -11.95 2.72 4.68
C ILE A 95 -10.70 2.83 3.80
N ASP A 96 -10.55 3.99 3.18
CA ASP A 96 -9.30 4.43 2.58
C ASP A 96 -8.31 4.87 3.67
N VAL A 97 -7.04 4.50 3.50
CA VAL A 97 -5.94 4.84 4.40
C VAL A 97 -4.85 5.57 3.64
N PRO A 98 -4.11 6.49 4.30
CA PRO A 98 -2.97 7.11 3.66
C PRO A 98 -1.87 6.07 3.46
N ILE A 99 -1.34 6.00 2.24
CA ILE A 99 -0.19 5.19 1.90
C ILE A 99 0.89 6.06 1.27
N ILE A 100 2.13 5.57 1.32
CA ILE A 100 3.24 6.10 0.55
C ILE A 100 3.88 4.98 -0.26
N ILE A 101 3.92 5.16 -1.58
CA ILE A 101 4.45 4.16 -2.51
C ILE A 101 5.96 4.34 -2.61
N THR A 102 6.72 3.54 -1.86
CA THR A 102 8.19 3.63 -1.82
C THR A 102 8.87 2.90 -2.97
N ARG A 103 8.16 1.95 -3.60
CA ARG A 103 8.61 1.26 -4.81
C ARG A 103 7.43 0.92 -5.70
N ASN A 104 7.58 1.15 -7.01
CA ASN A 104 6.52 0.92 -7.97
C ASN A 104 7.00 0.18 -9.23
N LYS A 105 6.90 -1.16 -9.20
CA LYS A 105 7.34 -2.02 -10.32
C LYS A 105 6.46 -1.91 -11.57
N VAL A 106 5.31 -1.25 -11.49
CA VAL A 106 4.42 -1.00 -12.63
C VAL A 106 4.87 0.27 -13.34
N LYS A 107 5.04 1.35 -12.57
CA LYS A 107 5.58 2.64 -13.05
C LYS A 107 6.99 2.50 -13.62
N GLU A 108 7.84 1.68 -13.00
CA GLU A 108 9.18 1.31 -13.50
C GLU A 108 9.14 0.71 -14.93
N LYS A 109 8.02 0.09 -15.35
CA LYS A 109 7.83 -0.43 -16.71
C LYS A 109 7.27 0.63 -17.66
N SER A 110 6.26 1.38 -17.22
CA SER A 110 5.61 2.44 -17.99
C SER A 110 4.78 3.33 -17.08
N GLU A 111 4.96 4.65 -17.22
CA GLU A 111 4.17 5.67 -16.53
C GLU A 111 2.69 5.59 -16.95
N ASP A 112 2.41 5.49 -18.25
CA ASP A 112 1.04 5.42 -18.78
C ASP A 112 0.30 4.17 -18.28
N LEU A 113 1.02 3.05 -18.17
CA LEU A 113 0.49 1.81 -17.60
C LEU A 113 0.11 2.01 -16.13
N TRP A 114 0.95 2.70 -15.37
CA TRP A 114 0.71 2.99 -13.97
C TRP A 114 -0.48 3.95 -13.77
N GLU A 115 -0.53 5.06 -14.50
CA GLU A 115 -1.61 6.05 -14.39
C GLU A 115 -2.96 5.45 -14.79
N THR A 116 -2.97 4.64 -15.85
CA THR A 116 -4.18 3.90 -16.26
C THR A 116 -4.62 2.93 -15.17
N TYR A 117 -3.69 2.15 -14.63
CA TYR A 117 -3.97 1.19 -13.57
C TYR A 117 -4.54 1.86 -12.30
N LEU A 118 -3.89 2.94 -11.86
CA LEU A 118 -4.31 3.68 -10.67
C LEU A 118 -5.69 4.32 -10.86
N SER A 119 -5.98 4.86 -12.05
CA SER A 119 -7.30 5.39 -12.39
C SER A 119 -8.40 4.34 -12.26
N ARG A 120 -8.15 3.11 -12.72
CA ARG A 120 -9.12 2.01 -12.64
C ARG A 120 -9.38 1.57 -11.20
N ILE A 121 -8.34 1.51 -10.36
CA ILE A 121 -8.54 1.24 -8.92
C ILE A 121 -9.38 2.33 -8.26
N ARG A 122 -9.12 3.61 -8.58
CA ARG A 122 -9.91 4.74 -8.06
C ARG A 122 -11.37 4.71 -8.50
N GLN A 123 -11.68 4.08 -9.63
CA GLN A 123 -13.05 3.81 -10.09
C GLN A 123 -13.72 2.63 -9.36
N GLY A 124 -13.03 2.00 -8.41
CA GLY A 124 -13.54 0.89 -7.60
C GLY A 124 -13.25 -0.50 -8.16
N ASN A 125 -12.47 -0.61 -9.24
CA ASN A 125 -12.09 -1.92 -9.78
C ASN A 125 -11.07 -2.59 -8.85
N HIS A 126 -11.30 -3.87 -8.54
CA HIS A 126 -10.39 -4.60 -7.69
C HIS A 126 -9.08 -4.88 -8.46
N PRO A 127 -7.88 -4.76 -7.83
CA PRO A 127 -6.61 -5.17 -8.45
C PRO A 127 -6.61 -6.55 -9.11
N LYS A 128 -7.28 -7.54 -8.52
CA LYS A 128 -7.46 -8.90 -9.07
C LYS A 128 -8.38 -8.95 -10.28
N GLU A 129 -9.29 -8.00 -10.47
CA GLU A 129 -10.12 -7.92 -11.68
C GLU A 129 -9.33 -7.30 -12.84
N LEU A 130 -8.45 -6.34 -12.53
CA LEU A 130 -7.58 -5.68 -13.51
C LEU A 130 -6.39 -6.55 -13.95
N ASN A 131 -6.07 -7.57 -13.15
CA ASN A 131 -5.03 -8.55 -13.46
C ASN A 131 -5.39 -9.93 -12.86
N PRO A 132 -6.36 -10.64 -13.45
CA PRO A 132 -6.90 -11.90 -12.89
C PRO A 132 -5.86 -13.01 -12.82
N GLU A 133 -4.94 -13.03 -13.78
CA GLU A 133 -3.87 -14.01 -13.83
C GLU A 133 -2.77 -13.77 -12.78
N GLN A 134 -2.76 -12.62 -12.11
CA GLN A 134 -1.78 -12.24 -11.07
C GLN A 134 -0.32 -12.38 -11.54
N TYR A 135 -0.08 -12.31 -12.85
CA TYR A 135 1.26 -12.24 -13.43
C TYR A 135 1.70 -10.80 -13.60
N ASN A 136 2.94 -10.61 -14.03
CA ASN A 136 3.46 -9.29 -14.40
C ASN A 136 2.51 -8.57 -15.36
N MET A 137 2.05 -7.37 -14.98
CA MET A 137 1.35 -6.46 -15.87
C MET A 137 2.32 -6.01 -16.96
N LYS A 138 1.90 -6.16 -18.22
CA LYS A 138 2.72 -5.92 -19.40
C LYS A 138 2.18 -4.79 -20.27
N SER A 139 0.86 -4.57 -20.27
CA SER A 139 0.25 -3.58 -21.14
C SER A 139 -1.12 -3.11 -20.65
N ILE A 140 -1.60 -1.99 -21.20
CA ILE A 140 -2.88 -1.35 -20.82
C ILE A 140 -4.07 -2.19 -21.28
N GLU A 141 -3.96 -2.90 -22.41
CA GLU A 141 -5.03 -3.75 -22.97
C GLU A 141 -5.43 -4.86 -21.99
N GLN A 142 -4.51 -5.33 -21.14
CA GLN A 142 -4.79 -6.33 -20.10
C GLN A 142 -5.80 -5.84 -19.05
N MET A 143 -6.01 -4.53 -18.92
CA MET A 143 -6.92 -3.91 -17.95
C MET A 143 -8.34 -3.69 -18.50
N GLY A 144 -8.64 -4.30 -19.66
CA GLY A 144 -9.92 -4.16 -20.35
C GLY A 144 -10.08 -2.82 -21.07
N TRP A 145 -8.96 -2.20 -21.46
CA TRP A 145 -8.99 -1.00 -22.31
C TRP A 145 -9.03 -1.42 -23.77
N ASP A 146 -10.23 -1.66 -24.29
CA ASP A 146 -10.46 -1.56 -25.72
C ASP A 146 -10.47 -0.07 -26.06
N SER A 147 -9.62 0.34 -27.01
CA SER A 147 -9.51 1.72 -27.52
C SER A 147 -10.77 2.25 -28.24
N GLN A 148 -11.95 1.70 -27.95
CA GLN A 148 -13.22 2.00 -28.64
C GLN A 148 -14.13 2.99 -27.89
N GLU A 149 -13.84 3.38 -26.64
CA GLU A 149 -14.65 4.39 -25.95
C GLU A 149 -14.29 5.85 -26.28
N SER A 150 -13.25 6.11 -27.09
CA SER A 150 -12.90 7.48 -27.53
C SER A 150 -13.66 7.97 -28.76
N THR A 151 -14.65 7.21 -29.28
CA THR A 151 -15.44 7.58 -30.47
C THR A 151 -16.94 7.45 -30.24
N LYS A 152 -17.43 7.98 -29.12
CA LYS A 152 -18.86 8.32 -28.96
C LYS A 152 -19.01 9.74 -28.42
N GLU A 153 -18.46 10.70 -29.14
CA GLU A 153 -19.00 12.06 -29.21
C GLU A 153 -18.38 12.74 -30.44
N GLY A 154 -19.20 12.83 -31.50
CA GLY A 154 -18.91 13.46 -32.79
C GLY A 154 -20.20 13.51 -33.59
#